data_AF-Q0RSA3-F1
#
_entry.id   AF-Q0RSA3-F1
#
_cell.length_a   1.000
_cell.length_b   1.000
_cell.length_c   1.000
_cell.angle_alpha   90.00
_cell.angle_beta   90.00
_cell.angle_gamma   90.00
#
_symmetry.space_group_name_H-M   'P 1'
#
loop_
_entity.id
_entity.type
_entity.pdbx_description
1 polymer ?
#
loop_
_entity_poly.entity_id
_entity_poly.type
_entity_poly.pdbx_seq_one_letter_code
_entity_poly.pdbx_strand_id
1 'polypeptide(L)'
;MTLSSDVTVRSTPQAVAAISDLASIVNGPLLTHFDELRSTARTLTDPESWDGRGATEFRTTVWPGYERTLTELHARLDQLRTRLAEIQSEIQSAG
;
A
#
# COMPACT_ATOMS: atom_id res chain seq x y z
N MET A 1 11.05 -42.23 20.34
CA MET A 1 10.06 -41.15 20.43
C MET A 1 10.73 -39.95 21.07
N THR A 2 11.41 -39.13 20.28
CA THR A 2 11.98 -37.86 20.73
C THR A 2 10.93 -36.78 20.59
N LEU A 3 10.67 -36.11 21.71
CA LEU A 3 9.68 -35.06 21.89
C LEU A 3 9.83 -34.01 20.80
N SER A 4 8.76 -33.78 20.04
CA SER A 4 8.60 -32.59 19.21
C SER A 4 8.73 -31.38 20.13
N SER A 5 9.90 -30.74 20.11
CA SER A 5 10.05 -29.40 20.65
C SER A 5 9.17 -28.51 19.81
N ASP A 6 7.98 -28.26 20.33
CA ASP A 6 7.05 -27.25 19.87
C ASP A 6 7.85 -25.99 19.55
N VAL A 7 8.04 -25.69 18.26
CA VAL A 7 8.55 -24.39 17.82
C VAL A 7 7.39 -23.44 18.05
N THR A 8 7.16 -23.08 19.31
CA THR A 8 6.25 -22.00 19.65
C THR A 8 6.91 -20.76 19.08
N VAL A 9 6.43 -20.30 17.92
CA VAL A 9 6.88 -19.07 17.29
C VAL A 9 6.55 -17.93 18.25
N ARG A 10 7.49 -17.61 19.14
CA ARG A 10 7.35 -16.53 20.11
C ARG A 10 7.73 -15.24 19.40
N SER A 11 6.77 -14.65 18.71
CA SER A 11 6.90 -13.31 18.13
C SER A 11 7.50 -12.36 19.16
N THR A 12 8.67 -11.78 18.84
CA THR A 12 9.34 -10.85 19.75
C THR A 12 8.51 -9.55 19.85
N PRO A 13 8.59 -8.81 20.97
CA PRO A 13 7.95 -7.49 21.07
C PRO A 13 8.34 -6.55 19.92
N GLN A 14 9.57 -6.69 19.41
CA GLN A 14 10.06 -5.94 18.25
C GLN A 14 9.29 -6.30 16.97
N ALA A 15 8.98 -7.57 16.73
CA ALA A 15 8.21 -7.98 15.56
C ALA A 15 6.77 -7.45 15.60
N VAL A 16 6.14 -7.44 16.79
CA VAL A 16 4.80 -6.88 16.99
C VAL A 16 4.79 -5.37 16.73
N ALA A 17 5.79 -4.65 17.23
CA ALA A 17 5.96 -3.23 16.97
C ALA A 17 6.13 -2.96 15.47
N ALA A 18 7.03 -3.68 14.79
CA ALA A 18 7.29 -3.51 13.37
C ALA A 18 6.06 -3.77 12.48
N ILE A 19 5.24 -4.78 12.81
CA ILE A 19 3.97 -5.06 12.11
C ILE A 19 3.00 -3.89 12.29
N SER A 20 2.90 -3.36 13.51
CA SER A 20 2.01 -2.24 13.83
C SER A 20 2.45 -0.96 13.10
N ASP A 21 3.75 -0.68 13.07
CA ASP A 21 4.33 0.45 12.35
C ASP A 21 4.07 0.34 10.84
N LEU A 22 4.31 -0.84 10.27
CA LEU A 22 4.07 -1.08 8.86
C LEU A 22 2.58 -0.94 8.51
N ALA A 23 1.68 -1.47 9.33
CA ALA A 23 0.24 -1.31 9.15
C ALA A 23 -0.15 0.19 9.19
N SER A 24 0.40 0.97 10.12
CA SER A 24 0.15 2.42 10.20
C SER A 24 0.56 3.16 8.92
N ILE A 25 1.75 2.87 8.39
CA ILE A 25 2.26 3.47 7.15
C ILE A 25 1.35 3.14 5.97
N VAL A 26 0.98 1.87 5.84
CA VAL A 26 0.17 1.36 4.73
C VAL A 26 -1.28 1.87 4.81
N ASN A 27 -1.82 2.08 6.00
CA ASN A 27 -3.21 2.49 6.21
C ASN A 27 -3.45 4.00 6.10
N GLY A 28 -2.40 4.82 6.18
CA GLY A 28 -2.56 6.27 6.27
C GLY A 28 -1.67 7.02 5.28
N PRO A 29 -0.42 7.40 5.65
CA PRO A 29 0.39 8.36 4.91
C PRO A 29 0.60 7.98 3.43
N LEU A 30 0.81 6.70 3.15
CA LEU A 30 1.08 6.26 1.78
C LEU A 30 -0.15 6.38 0.88
N LEU A 31 -1.34 6.06 1.39
CA LEU A 31 -2.59 6.20 0.65
C LEU A 31 -2.91 7.66 0.37
N THR A 32 -2.73 8.53 1.37
CA THR A 32 -2.87 9.98 1.21
C THR A 32 -1.99 10.50 0.08
N HIS A 33 -0.71 10.10 0.02
CA HIS A 33 0.19 10.53 -1.03
C HIS A 33 -0.20 10.03 -2.44
N PHE A 34 -0.81 8.85 -2.56
CA PHE A 34 -1.34 8.41 -3.86
C PHE A 34 -2.53 9.24 -4.31
N ASP A 35 -3.42 9.59 -3.39
CA ASP A 35 -4.57 10.42 -3.72
C ASP A 35 -4.16 11.86 -4.04
N GLU A 36 -3.17 12.41 -3.34
CA GLU A 36 -2.53 13.69 -3.66
C GLU A 36 -1.88 13.68 -5.06
N LEU A 37 -1.15 12.62 -5.39
CA LEU A 37 -0.53 12.46 -6.71
C LEU A 37 -1.58 12.41 -7.82
N ARG A 38 -2.65 11.62 -7.64
CA ARG A 38 -3.77 11.57 -8.60
C ARG A 38 -4.48 12.91 -8.73
N SER A 39 -4.72 13.58 -7.60
CA SER A 39 -5.37 14.90 -7.59
C SER A 39 -4.55 15.94 -8.35
N THR A 40 -3.23 15.95 -8.13
CA THR A 40 -2.31 16.86 -8.83
C THR A 40 -2.27 16.56 -10.33
N ALA A 41 -2.25 15.28 -10.70
CA ALA A 41 -2.29 14.88 -12.10
C ALA A 41 -3.61 15.28 -12.80
N ARG A 42 -4.74 15.36 -12.08
CA ARG A 42 -6.01 15.84 -12.66
C ARG A 42 -5.88 17.22 -13.28
N THR A 43 -5.17 18.14 -12.62
CA THR A 43 -4.86 19.47 -13.17
C THR A 43 -4.09 19.39 -14.49
N LEU A 44 -3.15 18.45 -14.62
CA LEU A 44 -2.39 18.25 -15.85
C LEU A 44 -3.20 17.51 -16.94
N THR A 45 -4.19 16.72 -16.53
CA THR A 45 -5.07 16.01 -17.46
C THR A 45 -6.32 16.77 -17.85
N ASP A 46 -6.55 17.94 -17.26
CA ASP A 46 -7.68 18.80 -17.59
C ASP A 46 -7.32 19.68 -18.80
N PRO A 47 -8.05 19.56 -19.94
CA PRO A 47 -7.78 20.35 -21.13
C PRO A 47 -8.00 21.86 -20.95
N GLU A 48 -8.81 22.28 -19.97
CA GLU A 48 -8.98 23.70 -19.63
C GLU A 48 -7.77 24.26 -18.87
N SER A 49 -7.05 23.40 -18.17
CA SER A 49 -5.88 23.75 -17.34
C SER A 49 -4.56 23.66 -18.11
N TRP A 50 -4.43 22.70 -19.04
CA TRP A 50 -3.27 22.57 -19.92
C TRP A 50 -3.63 21.96 -21.28
N ASP A 51 -3.33 22.70 -22.36
CA ASP A 51 -3.57 22.26 -23.74
C ASP A 51 -2.29 22.23 -24.60
N GLY A 52 -2.39 21.58 -25.76
CA GLY A 52 -1.34 21.42 -26.76
C GLY A 52 -0.93 19.96 -26.96
N ARG A 53 0.04 19.76 -27.87
CA ARG A 53 0.55 18.42 -28.22
C ARG A 53 1.09 17.66 -27.00
N GLY A 54 1.87 18.32 -26.15
CA GLY A 54 2.42 17.72 -24.94
C GLY A 54 1.35 17.33 -23.92
N ALA A 55 0.33 18.17 -23.74
CA ALA A 55 -0.81 17.86 -22.87
C ALA A 55 -1.58 16.64 -23.39
N THR A 56 -1.79 16.56 -24.70
CA THR A 56 -2.44 15.41 -25.34
C THR A 56 -1.64 14.13 -25.11
N GLU A 57 -0.33 14.14 -25.39
CA GLU A 57 0.54 12.99 -25.15
C GLU A 57 0.55 12.55 -23.68
N PHE A 58 0.60 13.50 -22.76
CA PHE A 58 0.53 13.21 -21.34
C PHE A 58 -0.79 12.50 -20.97
N ARG A 59 -1.93 13.04 -21.43
CA ARG A 59 -3.28 12.52 -21.16
C ARG A 59 -3.54 11.15 -21.79
N THR A 60 -3.07 10.93 -23.02
CA THR A 60 -3.40 9.72 -23.78
C THR A 60 -2.41 8.59 -23.55
N THR A 61 -1.16 8.91 -23.24
CA THR A 61 -0.06 7.95 -23.31
C THR A 61 0.67 7.81 -21.98
N VAL A 62 1.03 8.94 -21.36
CA VAL A 62 1.91 8.93 -20.17
C VAL A 62 1.11 8.60 -18.90
N TRP A 63 0.17 9.46 -18.52
CA TRP A 63 -0.55 9.37 -17.25
C TRP A 63 -1.33 8.06 -17.07
N PRO A 64 -2.08 7.54 -18.06
CA PRO A 64 -2.89 6.33 -17.88
C PRO A 64 -2.06 5.09 -17.46
N GLY A 65 -0.80 5.00 -17.87
CA GLY A 65 0.11 3.92 -17.45
C GLY A 65 0.46 4.01 -15.96
N TYR A 66 0.79 5.21 -15.49
CA TYR A 66 1.09 5.45 -14.08
C TYR A 66 -0.16 5.30 -13.21
N GLU A 67 -1.30 5.82 -13.64
CA GLU A 67 -2.57 5.70 -12.90
C GLU A 67 -2.97 4.24 -12.68
N ARG A 68 -2.80 3.38 -13.70
CA ARG A 68 -3.00 1.94 -13.57
C ARG A 68 -2.07 1.33 -12.52
N THR A 69 -0.78 1.66 -12.59
CA THR A 69 0.23 1.17 -11.65
C THR A 69 -0.09 1.59 -10.20
N LEU A 70 -0.49 2.85 -10.00
CA LEU A 70 -0.90 3.36 -8.68
C LEU A 70 -2.15 2.64 -8.15
N THR A 71 -3.08 2.30 -9.04
CA THR A 71 -4.31 1.58 -8.68
C THR A 71 -4.00 0.13 -8.28
N GLU A 72 -3.15 -0.56 -9.05
CA GLU A 72 -2.69 -1.90 -8.70
C GLU A 72 -1.89 -1.93 -7.40
N LEU A 73 -1.02 -0.94 -7.18
CA LEU A 73 -0.25 -0.82 -5.94
C LEU A 73 -1.16 -0.58 -4.74
N HIS A 74 -2.17 0.28 -4.87
CA HIS A 74 -3.18 0.48 -3.82
C HIS A 74 -3.87 -0.86 -3.47
N ALA A 75 -4.33 -1.61 -4.47
CA ALA A 75 -4.97 -2.91 -4.23
C ALA A 75 -4.03 -3.92 -3.53
N ARG A 76 -2.74 -3.95 -3.90
CA ARG A 76 -1.73 -4.81 -3.25
C ARG A 76 -1.45 -4.40 -1.81
N LEU A 77 -1.46 -3.10 -1.53
CA LEU A 77 -1.29 -2.56 -0.18
C LEU A 77 -2.50 -2.87 0.70
N ASP A 78 -3.71 -2.84 0.13
CA ASP A 78 -4.91 -3.30 0.83
C ASP A 78 -4.85 -4.78 1.20
N GLN A 79 -4.36 -5.63 0.29
CA GLN A 79 -4.12 -7.04 0.58
C GLN A 79 -3.06 -7.23 1.68
N LEU A 80 -1.97 -6.46 1.62
CA LEU A 80 -0.94 -6.46 2.66
C LEU A 80 -1.52 -6.08 4.02
N ARG A 81 -2.37 -5.05 4.08
CA ARG A 81 -3.07 -4.63 5.31
C ARG A 81 -3.88 -5.76 5.91
N THR A 82 -4.70 -6.45 5.11
CA THR A 82 -5.48 -7.60 5.59
C THR A 82 -4.56 -8.69 6.15
N ARG A 83 -3.46 -9.00 5.44
CA ARG A 83 -2.50 -10.01 5.89
C ARG A 83 -1.79 -9.62 7.19
N LEU A 84 -1.44 -8.35 7.37
CA LEU A 84 -0.83 -7.86 8.61
C LEU A 84 -1.79 -7.99 9.81
N ALA A 85 -3.08 -7.72 9.60
CA ALA A 85 -4.10 -7.89 10.65
C ALA A 85 -4.27 -9.37 11.05
N GLU A 86 -4.24 -10.30 10.08
CA GLU A 86 -4.25 -11.74 10.35
C GLU A 86 -3.04 -12.16 11.20
N ILE A 87 -1.84 -11.76 10.78
CA ILE A 87 -0.59 -12.09 11.50
C ILE A 87 -0.63 -11.52 12.93
N GLN A 88 -1.13 -10.29 13.11
CA GLN A 88 -1.26 -9.69 14.44
C GLN A 88 -2.24 -10.48 15.33
N SER A 89 -3.35 -10.95 14.77
CA SER A 89 -4.31 -11.80 15.49
C SER A 89 -3.71 -13.16 15.86
N GLU A 90 -2.97 -13.79 14.95
CA GLU A 90 -2.28 -15.06 15.20
C GLU A 90 -1.30 -14.92 16.37
N ILE A 91 -0.48 -13.86 16.37
CA ILE A 91 0.46 -13.54 17.44
C ILE A 91 -0.25 -13.36 18.80
N GLN A 92 -1.34 -12.60 18.83
CA GLN A 92 -2.09 -12.36 20.06
C GLN A 92 -2.78 -13.61 20.59
N SER A 93 -3.22 -14.52 19.72
CA SER A 93 -3.87 -15.77 20.10
C SER A 93 -2.90 -16.86 20.58
N ALA A 94 -1.63 -16.78 20.16
CA ALA A 94 -0.58 -17.73 20.50
C ALA A 94 0.18 -17.38 21.79
N GLY A 95 0.04 -16.13 22.28
CA GLY A 95 0.62 -15.65 23.54
C GLY A 95 -0.32 -15.84 24.72
#